data_AF-A0A4Y2HGE0-F1
#
_entry.id   AF-A0A4Y2HGE0-F1
#
_cell.length_a   1.000
_cell.length_b   1.000
_cell.length_c   1.000
_cell.angle_alpha   90.00
_cell.angle_beta   90.00
_cell.angle_gamma   90.00
#
_symmetry.space_group_name_H-M   'P 1'
#
loop_
_entity.id
_entity.type
_entity.pdbx_description
1 polymer ?
#
loop_
_entity_poly.entity_id
_entity_poly.type
_entity_poly.pdbx_seq_one_letter_code
_entity_poly.pdbx_strand_id
1 'polypeptide(L)'
;MVQKNSIDEAVEKVTRVILHAANVAIPRTKSKLKKQKKLWWNNECQLANKKQKKAWNIFRRYPVTQNLICFKKARAEFRRIKRRSQRVSWVNYISAITFSISSRELWQKVKKASGVHFSNAISILNVNGQTFSSLKDIAESIASTLADTSSSQNYNSLFLSHKQKTERKNYIFRLEPPFHTTKISLTKNSSYVYPVFISQLQALIL
;
A
#
# COMPACT_ATOMS: atom_id res chain seq x y z
N MET A 1 19.87 -26.96 48.70
CA MET A 1 21.01 -26.96 47.75
C MET A 1 20.59 -26.11 46.56
N VAL A 2 21.16 -24.91 46.40
CA VAL A 2 20.82 -24.00 45.29
C VAL A 2 21.48 -24.54 44.04
N GLN A 3 20.70 -24.99 43.05
CA GLN A 3 21.24 -25.41 41.76
C GLN A 3 21.89 -24.18 41.11
N LYS A 4 23.22 -24.19 40.98
CA LYS A 4 23.96 -23.25 40.15
C LYS A 4 23.66 -23.63 38.70
N ASN A 5 22.61 -23.05 38.13
CA ASN A 5 22.42 -23.12 36.69
C ASN A 5 23.69 -22.58 36.04
N SER A 6 24.23 -23.31 35.07
CA SER A 6 25.39 -22.84 34.33
C SER A 6 25.06 -21.50 33.70
N ILE A 7 26.01 -20.56 33.67
CA ILE A 7 25.83 -19.25 33.03
C ILE A 7 25.32 -19.45 31.59
N ASP A 8 25.81 -20.49 30.92
CA ASP A 8 25.38 -20.87 29.57
C ASP A 8 23.89 -21.21 29.49
N GLU A 9 23.35 -21.91 30.49
CA GLU A 9 21.94 -22.29 30.54
C GLU A 9 21.04 -21.06 30.73
N ALA A 10 21.47 -20.10 31.56
CA ALA A 10 20.75 -18.85 31.75
C ALA A 10 20.75 -17.99 30.48
N VAL A 11 21.91 -17.89 29.81
CA VAL A 11 22.05 -17.17 28.54
C VAL A 11 21.18 -17.79 27.46
N GLU A 12 21.13 -19.13 27.39
CA GLU A 12 20.31 -19.83 26.42
C GLU A 12 18.81 -19.62 26.66
N LYS A 13 18.38 -19.62 27.92
CA LYS A 13 16.98 -19.38 28.27
C LYS A 13 16.52 -17.98 27.87
N VAL A 14 17.35 -16.96 28.13
CA VAL A 14 17.08 -15.57 27.75
C VAL A 14 17.04 -15.40 26.23
N THR A 15 18.02 -15.96 25.51
CA THR A 15 18.04 -15.89 24.03
C THR A 15 16.84 -16.60 23.42
N ARG A 16 16.42 -17.75 23.94
CA ARG A 16 15.18 -18.42 23.48
C ARG A 16 13.95 -17.55 23.67
N VAL A 17 13.78 -16.89 24.81
CA VAL A 17 12.63 -16.01 25.07
C VAL A 17 12.63 -14.82 24.11
N ILE A 18 13.78 -14.18 23.90
CA ILE A 18 13.91 -13.05 22.97
C ILE A 18 13.59 -13.50 21.54
N LEU A 19 14.13 -14.62 21.08
CA LEU A 19 13.85 -15.16 19.75
C LEU A 19 12.39 -15.57 19.58
N HIS A 20 11.77 -16.15 20.61
CA HIS A 20 10.36 -16.51 20.59
C HIS A 20 9.49 -15.26 20.47
N ALA A 21 9.70 -14.26 21.34
CA ALA A 21 8.99 -12.99 21.30
C ALA A 21 9.17 -12.28 19.94
N ALA A 22 10.40 -12.28 19.40
CA ALA A 22 10.69 -11.71 18.10
C ALA A 22 9.96 -12.45 16.97
N ASN A 23 9.90 -13.79 16.99
CA ASN A 23 9.19 -14.57 15.97
C ASN A 23 7.67 -14.38 16.03
N VAL A 24 7.10 -14.16 17.21
CA VAL A 24 5.66 -13.88 17.39
C VAL A 24 5.33 -12.44 16.97
N ALA A 25 6.16 -11.47 17.35
CA ALA A 25 5.88 -10.05 17.14
C ALA A 25 6.30 -9.54 15.74
N ILE A 26 7.30 -10.13 15.11
CA ILE A 26 7.88 -9.66 13.85
C ILE A 26 7.59 -10.67 12.74
N PRO A 27 6.60 -10.40 11.86
CA PRO A 27 6.34 -11.24 10.70
C PRO A 27 7.59 -11.35 9.81
N ARG A 28 8.09 -12.57 9.60
CA ARG A 28 9.23 -12.81 8.70
C ARG A 28 8.82 -12.55 7.26
N THR A 29 9.24 -11.41 6.71
CA THR A 29 8.99 -11.08 5.30
C THR A 29 9.86 -11.93 4.39
N LYS A 30 9.26 -12.86 3.64
CA LYS A 30 9.92 -13.43 2.46
C LYS A 30 9.94 -12.36 1.38
N SER A 31 11.07 -11.69 1.17
CA SER A 31 11.13 -10.75 0.04
C SER A 31 12.51 -10.71 -0.63
N LYS A 32 12.59 -11.35 -1.79
CA LYS A 32 13.28 -10.73 -2.92
C LYS A 32 12.22 -9.84 -3.57
N LEU A 33 12.12 -8.57 -3.17
CA LEU A 33 11.32 -7.61 -3.94
C LEU A 33 11.82 -7.68 -5.38
N LYS A 34 10.95 -8.08 -6.32
CA LYS A 34 11.27 -8.01 -7.74
C LYS A 34 11.53 -6.54 -8.02
N LYS A 35 12.80 -6.19 -8.30
CA LYS A 35 13.15 -4.83 -8.71
C LYS A 35 12.26 -4.50 -9.90
N GLN A 36 11.38 -3.51 -9.75
CA GLN A 36 10.58 -3.03 -10.86
C GLN A 36 11.54 -2.65 -11.99
N LYS A 37 11.45 -3.37 -13.10
CA LYS A 37 12.24 -3.08 -14.29
C LYS A 37 11.71 -1.76 -14.82
N LYS A 38 12.46 -0.68 -14.64
CA LYS A 38 12.15 0.59 -15.29
C LYS A 38 12.19 0.33 -16.79
N LEU A 39 11.07 0.53 -17.50
CA LEU A 39 10.95 0.20 -18.92
C LEU A 39 12.00 0.93 -19.80
N TRP A 40 12.40 2.13 -19.38
CA TRP A 40 13.45 2.91 -20.04
C TRP A 40 14.88 2.46 -19.73
N TRP A 41 15.09 1.51 -18.81
CA TRP A 41 16.41 1.02 -18.43
C TRP A 41 16.86 -0.08 -19.39
N ASN A 42 17.77 0.29 -20.31
CA ASN A 42 18.32 -0.60 -21.33
C ASN A 42 19.81 -0.93 -21.07
N ASN A 43 20.37 -1.81 -21.91
CA ASN A 43 21.77 -2.22 -21.83
C ASN A 43 22.74 -1.03 -21.96
N GLU A 44 22.41 -0.03 -22.78
CA GLU A 44 23.20 1.21 -22.92
C GLU A 44 23.24 2.00 -21.61
N CYS A 45 22.10 2.17 -20.93
CA CYS A 45 22.03 2.81 -19.62
C CYS A 45 22.89 2.06 -18.59
N GLN A 46 22.85 0.72 -18.61
CA GLN A 46 23.65 -0.11 -17.72
C GLN A 46 25.15 0.05 -17.98
N LEU A 47 25.57 0.03 -19.25
CA LEU A 47 26.97 0.21 -19.64
C LEU A 47 27.47 1.62 -19.27
N ALA A 48 26.69 2.66 -19.57
CA ALA A 48 27.02 4.04 -19.23
C ALA A 48 27.11 4.26 -17.72
N ASN A 49 26.18 3.68 -16.94
CA ASN A 49 26.23 3.71 -15.48
C ASN A 49 27.47 2.98 -14.94
N LYS A 50 27.83 1.81 -15.52
CA LYS A 50 29.05 1.07 -15.15
C LYS A 50 30.30 1.90 -15.43
N LYS A 51 30.38 2.56 -16.60
CA LYS A 51 31.46 3.49 -16.96
C LYS A 51 31.55 4.67 -15.98
N GLN A 52 30.43 5.31 -15.67
CA GLN A 52 30.37 6.41 -14.69
C GLN A 52 30.86 5.96 -13.31
N LYS A 53 30.38 4.81 -12.81
CA LYS A 53 30.80 4.25 -11.51
C LYS A 53 32.29 3.91 -11.49
N LYS A 54 32.82 3.35 -12.58
CA LYS A 54 34.26 3.05 -12.70
C LYS A 54 35.08 4.35 -12.61
N ALA A 55 34.71 5.37 -13.38
CA ALA A 55 35.39 6.67 -13.35
C ALA A 55 35.29 7.35 -11.96
N TRP A 56 34.13 7.25 -11.30
CA TRP A 56 33.95 7.73 -9.93
C TRP A 56 34.86 7.01 -8.94
N ASN A 57 34.94 5.68 -9.02
CA ASN A 57 35.79 4.90 -8.13
C ASN A 57 37.27 5.22 -8.30
N ILE A 58 37.72 5.47 -9.54
CA ILE A 58 39.10 5.89 -9.82
C ILE A 58 39.36 7.27 -9.21
N PHE A 59 38.51 8.27 -9.51
CA PHE A 59 38.64 9.62 -8.96
C PHE A 59 38.58 9.65 -7.43
N ARG A 60 37.68 8.86 -6.82
CA ARG A 60 37.54 8.77 -5.36
C ARG A 60 38.79 8.21 -4.68
N ARG A 61 39.50 7.27 -5.33
CA ARG A 61 40.77 6.72 -4.81
C ARG A 61 41.95 7.64 -5.10
N TYR A 62 41.95 8.29 -6.25
CA TYR A 62 43.04 9.13 -6.74
C TYR A 62 42.49 10.47 -7.26
N PRO A 63 42.36 11.49 -6.39
CA PRO A 63 41.66 12.75 -6.69
C PRO A 63 42.52 13.72 -7.52
N VAL A 64 42.93 13.27 -8.72
CA VAL A 64 43.72 14.06 -9.68
C VAL A 64 42.79 14.77 -10.67
N THR A 65 43.18 15.96 -11.15
CA THR A 65 42.41 16.77 -12.12
C THR A 65 41.99 15.97 -13.36
N GLN A 66 42.89 15.15 -13.90
CA GLN A 66 42.59 14.29 -15.05
C GLN A 66 41.47 13.27 -14.75
N ASN A 67 41.49 12.66 -13.56
CA ASN A 67 40.45 11.72 -13.13
C ASN A 67 39.11 12.42 -12.92
N LEU A 68 39.12 13.66 -12.40
CA LEU A 68 37.92 14.49 -12.28
C LEU A 68 37.31 14.80 -13.65
N ILE A 69 38.13 15.15 -14.65
CA ILE A 69 37.67 15.40 -16.03
C ILE A 69 37.03 14.14 -16.61
N CYS A 70 37.70 12.98 -16.48
CA CYS A 70 37.19 11.69 -16.93
C CYS A 70 35.84 11.34 -16.27
N PHE A 71 35.71 11.54 -14.95
CA PHE A 71 34.45 11.34 -14.24
C PHE A 71 33.35 12.29 -14.72
N LYS A 72 33.65 13.58 -14.88
CA LYS A 72 32.68 14.58 -15.40
C LYS A 72 32.19 14.20 -16.80
N LYS A 73 33.09 13.79 -17.71
CA LYS A 73 32.74 13.29 -19.05
C LYS A 73 31.81 12.07 -18.97
N ALA A 74 32.18 11.06 -18.17
CA ALA A 74 31.34 9.85 -18.01
C ALA A 74 29.97 10.15 -17.37
N ARG A 75 29.91 11.10 -16.43
CA ARG A 75 28.67 11.58 -15.81
C ARG A 75 27.78 12.32 -16.82
N ALA A 76 28.35 13.17 -17.65
CA ALA A 76 27.62 13.87 -18.72
C ALA A 76 27.03 12.87 -19.72
N GLU A 77 27.83 11.89 -20.15
CA GLU A 77 27.38 10.87 -21.11
C GLU A 77 26.27 9.99 -20.53
N PHE A 78 26.40 9.54 -19.27
CA PHE A 78 25.32 8.81 -18.60
C PHE A 78 24.03 9.63 -18.53
N ARG A 79 24.11 10.94 -18.20
CA ARG A 79 22.92 11.81 -18.20
C ARG A 79 22.30 11.92 -19.58
N ARG A 80 23.10 12.02 -20.65
CA ARG A 80 22.62 12.08 -22.04
C ARG A 80 21.88 10.81 -22.42
N ILE A 81 22.51 9.64 -22.21
CA ILE A 81 21.92 8.33 -22.51
C ILE A 81 20.64 8.11 -21.71
N LYS A 82 20.66 8.39 -20.40
CA LYS A 82 19.48 8.26 -19.54
C LYS A 82 18.30 9.07 -20.08
N ARG A 83 18.50 10.35 -20.42
CA ARG A 83 17.43 11.20 -20.97
C ARG A 83 16.93 10.69 -22.32
N ARG A 84 17.85 10.24 -23.19
CA ARG A 84 17.49 9.66 -24.49
C ARG A 84 16.63 8.40 -24.30
N SER A 85 17.06 7.45 -23.49
CA SER A 85 16.32 6.21 -23.24
C SER A 85 14.96 6.46 -22.59
N GLN A 86 14.87 7.41 -21.66
CA GLN A 86 13.59 7.84 -21.09
C GLN A 86 12.65 8.40 -22.15
N ARG A 87 13.15 9.30 -23.02
CA ARG A 87 12.35 9.89 -24.10
C ARG A 87 11.88 8.81 -25.09
N VAL A 88 12.79 7.97 -25.58
CA VAL A 88 12.45 6.91 -26.54
C VAL A 88 11.43 5.93 -25.94
N SER A 89 11.65 5.50 -24.70
CA SER A 89 10.70 4.63 -24.01
C SER A 89 9.34 5.29 -23.83
N TRP A 90 9.29 6.61 -23.57
CA TRP A 90 8.05 7.35 -23.43
C TRP A 90 7.31 7.50 -24.76
N VAL A 91 8.04 7.87 -25.82
CA VAL A 91 7.48 7.94 -27.18
C VAL A 91 6.90 6.59 -27.57
N ASN A 92 7.66 5.50 -27.42
CA ASN A 92 7.17 4.16 -27.74
C ASN A 92 5.95 3.75 -26.90
N TYR A 93 5.91 4.15 -25.62
CA TYR A 93 4.77 3.88 -24.74
C TYR A 93 3.50 4.58 -25.22
N ILE A 94 3.61 5.84 -25.62
CA ILE A 94 2.49 6.63 -26.16
C ILE A 94 2.10 6.15 -27.57
N SER A 95 3.06 5.82 -28.43
CA SER A 95 2.78 5.24 -29.75
C SER A 95 2.03 3.90 -29.68
N ALA A 96 2.22 3.15 -28.58
CA ALA A 96 1.45 1.93 -28.30
C ALA A 96 0.02 2.22 -27.81
N ILE A 97 -0.43 3.48 -27.74
CA ILE A 97 -1.81 3.88 -27.49
C ILE A 97 -2.47 4.17 -28.85
N THR A 98 -3.14 3.16 -29.41
CA THR A 98 -3.81 3.24 -30.71
C THR A 98 -5.33 3.26 -30.52
N PHE A 99 -6.07 3.68 -31.54
CA PHE A 99 -7.55 3.73 -31.53
C PHE A 99 -8.22 2.36 -31.31
N SER A 100 -7.50 1.25 -31.56
CA SER A 100 -7.99 -0.12 -31.39
C SER A 100 -8.02 -0.60 -29.93
N ILE A 101 -7.53 0.19 -28.99
CA ILE A 101 -7.45 -0.17 -27.57
C ILE A 101 -8.78 0.10 -26.89
N SER A 102 -9.21 -0.82 -26.03
CA SER A 102 -10.43 -0.64 -25.24
C SER A 102 -10.31 0.56 -24.27
N SER A 103 -11.43 1.22 -23.98
CA SER A 103 -11.46 2.34 -23.02
C SER A 103 -10.85 1.96 -21.66
N ARG A 104 -11.04 0.71 -21.22
CA ARG A 104 -10.46 0.18 -19.98
C ARG A 104 -8.93 0.17 -20.01
N GLU A 105 -8.35 -0.38 -21.07
CA GLU A 105 -6.90 -0.47 -21.23
C GLU A 105 -6.26 0.90 -21.44
N LEU A 106 -6.93 1.78 -22.19
CA LEU A 106 -6.52 3.18 -22.35
C LEU A 106 -6.40 3.85 -20.98
N TRP A 107 -7.47 3.79 -20.16
CA TRP A 107 -7.46 4.38 -18.82
C TRP A 107 -6.42 3.74 -17.89
N GLN A 108 -6.18 2.44 -17.99
CA GLN A 108 -5.09 1.79 -17.26
C GLN A 108 -3.72 2.32 -17.68
N LYS A 109 -3.47 2.53 -18.97
CA LYS A 109 -2.22 3.11 -19.49
C LYS A 109 -2.05 4.56 -19.02
N VAL A 110 -3.09 5.39 -19.14
CA VAL A 110 -3.08 6.79 -18.66
C VAL A 110 -2.77 6.88 -17.17
N LYS A 111 -3.43 6.05 -16.35
CA LYS A 111 -3.18 6.02 -14.90
C LYS A 111 -1.77 5.53 -14.54
N LYS A 112 -1.23 4.55 -15.27
CA LYS A 112 0.18 4.11 -15.12
C LYS A 112 1.15 5.23 -15.48
N ALA A 113 0.83 6.02 -16.51
CA ALA A 113 1.61 7.19 -16.94
C ALA A 113 1.59 8.33 -15.90
N SER A 114 0.44 8.58 -15.26
CA SER A 114 0.31 9.61 -14.23
C SER A 114 0.91 9.23 -12.87
N GLY A 115 1.45 8.01 -12.73
CA GLY A 115 2.07 7.54 -11.49
C GLY A 115 1.05 7.19 -10.39
N VAL A 116 -0.25 7.14 -10.72
CA VAL A 116 -1.28 6.68 -9.79
C VAL A 116 -1.10 5.18 -9.58
N HIS A 117 -0.58 4.82 -8.41
CA HIS A 117 -0.32 3.43 -8.04
C HIS A 117 -1.64 2.67 -7.85
N PHE A 118 -1.78 1.55 -8.54
CA PHE A 118 -2.86 0.61 -8.27
C PHE A 118 -2.38 -0.37 -7.20
N SER A 119 -3.01 -0.36 -6.02
CA SER A 119 -2.99 -1.56 -5.19
C SER A 119 -3.67 -2.68 -5.96
N ASN A 120 -3.05 -3.86 -6.00
CA ASN A 120 -3.76 -5.05 -6.48
C ASN A 120 -5.02 -5.21 -5.61
N ALA A 121 -6.14 -5.56 -6.23
CA ALA A 121 -7.31 -5.97 -5.47
C ALA A 121 -6.91 -7.12 -4.55
N ILE A 122 -7.36 -7.09 -3.29
CA ILE A 122 -7.11 -8.18 -2.35
C ILE A 122 -7.82 -9.41 -2.92
N SER A 123 -7.05 -10.35 -3.44
CA SER A 123 -7.56 -11.60 -4.02
C SER A 123 -7.61 -12.74 -3.02
N ILE A 124 -6.81 -12.63 -1.94
CA ILE A 124 -6.68 -13.63 -0.90
C ILE A 124 -6.51 -12.92 0.43
N LEU A 125 -7.33 -13.28 1.41
CA LEU A 125 -7.24 -12.78 2.79
C LEU A 125 -7.07 -13.96 3.75
N ASN A 126 -6.09 -13.87 4.66
CA ASN A 126 -5.88 -14.87 5.70
C ASN A 126 -6.32 -14.30 7.05
N VAL A 127 -7.33 -14.89 7.66
CA VAL A 127 -7.80 -14.51 9.00
C VAL A 127 -7.86 -15.77 9.87
N ASN A 128 -7.19 -15.75 11.02
CA ASN A 128 -7.17 -16.84 12.00
C ASN A 128 -6.81 -18.23 11.42
N GLY A 129 -5.94 -18.27 10.41
CA GLY A 129 -5.51 -19.51 9.75
C GLY A 129 -6.42 -19.99 8.61
N GLN A 130 -7.58 -19.35 8.40
CA GLN A 130 -8.44 -19.60 7.24
C GLN A 130 -8.08 -18.66 6.08
N THR A 131 -8.14 -19.19 4.86
CA THR A 131 -7.82 -18.48 3.62
C THR A 131 -9.10 -18.22 2.84
N PHE A 132 -9.46 -16.96 2.65
CA PHE A 132 -10.61 -16.51 1.86
C PHE A 132 -10.16 -16.04 0.48
N SER A 133 -10.72 -16.62 -0.57
CA SER A 133 -10.44 -16.26 -1.97
C SER A 133 -11.63 -15.64 -2.70
N SER A 134 -12.85 -15.84 -2.19
CA SER A 134 -14.07 -15.21 -2.69
C SER A 134 -14.12 -13.74 -2.25
N LEU A 135 -14.44 -12.84 -3.19
CA LEU A 135 -14.62 -11.42 -2.90
C LEU A 135 -15.68 -11.15 -1.84
N LYS A 136 -16.76 -11.95 -1.83
CA LYS A 136 -17.83 -11.83 -0.83
C LYS A 136 -17.30 -12.17 0.57
N ASP A 137 -16.60 -13.29 0.69
CA ASP A 137 -16.11 -13.76 1.99
C ASP A 137 -14.98 -12.87 2.52
N ILE A 138 -14.15 -12.31 1.62
CA ILE A 138 -13.16 -11.28 1.96
C ILE A 138 -13.87 -10.03 2.52
N ALA A 139 -14.92 -9.55 1.85
CA ALA A 139 -15.67 -8.38 2.30
C ALA A 139 -16.36 -8.62 3.64
N GLU A 140 -16.99 -9.78 3.82
CA GLU A 140 -17.65 -10.17 5.08
C GLU A 140 -16.64 -10.28 6.22
N SER A 141 -15.47 -10.88 5.98
CA SER A 141 -14.41 -10.99 6.99
C SER A 141 -13.87 -9.62 7.41
N ILE A 142 -13.69 -8.69 6.45
CA ILE A 142 -13.31 -7.30 6.76
C ILE A 142 -14.42 -6.61 7.56
N ALA A 143 -15.68 -6.78 7.16
CA ALA A 143 -16.82 -6.17 7.85
C ALA A 143 -16.95 -6.70 9.29
N SER A 144 -16.84 -8.02 9.49
CA SER A 144 -16.88 -8.65 10.81
C SER A 144 -15.76 -8.15 11.70
N THR A 145 -14.51 -8.16 11.21
CA THR A 145 -13.36 -7.68 12.00
C THR A 145 -13.47 -6.20 12.37
N LEU A 146 -14.01 -5.35 11.47
CA LEU A 146 -14.32 -3.95 11.77
C LEU A 146 -15.45 -3.81 12.79
N ALA A 147 -16.50 -4.62 12.69
CA ALA A 147 -17.61 -4.62 13.64
C ALA A 147 -17.14 -5.07 15.04
N ASP A 148 -16.32 -6.11 15.10
CA ASP A 148 -15.75 -6.64 16.33
C ASP A 148 -14.82 -5.62 16.99
N THR A 149 -13.91 -5.00 16.22
CA THR A 149 -12.99 -3.97 16.74
C THR A 149 -13.74 -2.70 17.18
N SER A 150 -14.76 -2.30 16.43
CA SER A 150 -15.60 -1.12 16.74
C SER A 150 -16.71 -1.42 17.75
N SER A 151 -16.83 -2.66 18.21
CA SER A 151 -17.88 -3.10 19.12
C SER A 151 -17.83 -2.30 20.41
N SER A 152 -19.01 -1.98 20.93
CA SER A 152 -19.11 -1.27 22.20
C SER A 152 -18.47 -2.07 23.36
N GLN A 153 -18.38 -3.39 23.21
CA GLN A 153 -17.78 -4.30 24.18
C GLN A 153 -16.28 -4.04 24.42
N ASN A 154 -15.59 -3.40 23.48
CA ASN A 154 -14.16 -3.10 23.61
C ASN A 154 -13.86 -1.82 24.40
N TYR A 155 -14.87 -1.02 24.74
CA TYR A 155 -14.68 0.22 25.50
C TYR A 155 -14.80 0.00 27.01
N ASN A 156 -14.08 0.82 27.77
CA ASN A 156 -14.19 0.87 29.23
C ASN A 156 -15.61 1.27 29.67
N SER A 157 -16.06 0.77 30.83
CA SER A 157 -17.37 1.04 31.43
C SER A 157 -17.66 2.54 31.57
N LEU A 158 -16.67 3.35 31.95
CA LEU A 158 -16.81 4.82 32.03
C LEU A 158 -17.20 5.44 30.69
N PHE A 159 -16.57 5.00 29.59
CA PHE A 159 -16.87 5.49 28.25
C PHE A 159 -18.24 5.01 27.78
N LEU A 160 -18.62 3.77 28.10
CA LEU A 160 -19.95 3.23 27.79
C LEU A 160 -21.08 4.03 28.46
N SER A 161 -20.94 4.37 29.74
CA SER A 161 -21.92 5.20 30.44
C SER A 161 -22.01 6.60 29.81
N HIS A 162 -20.88 7.19 29.42
CA HIS A 162 -20.86 8.48 28.74
C HIS A 162 -21.56 8.40 27.37
N LYS A 163 -21.21 7.40 26.54
CA LYS A 163 -21.80 7.14 25.22
C LYS A 163 -23.31 6.95 25.30
N GLN A 164 -23.80 6.13 26.22
CA GLN A 164 -25.24 5.93 26.40
C GLN A 164 -25.96 7.22 26.80
N LYS A 165 -25.33 8.07 27.64
CA LYS A 165 -25.89 9.36 28.04
C LYS A 165 -25.95 10.35 26.88
N THR A 166 -24.95 10.36 26.00
CA THR A 166 -24.91 11.25 24.84
C THR A 166 -25.81 10.78 23.70
N GLU A 167 -25.84 9.49 23.38
CA GLU A 167 -26.70 8.90 22.33
C GLU A 167 -28.20 8.94 22.67
N ARG A 168 -28.55 9.09 23.95
CA ARG A 168 -29.94 9.35 24.38
C ARG A 168 -30.43 10.74 24.00
N LYS A 169 -29.53 11.69 23.75
CA LYS A 169 -29.91 13.03 23.29
C LYS A 169 -30.24 12.96 21.80
N ASN A 170 -31.51 13.16 21.46
CA ASN A 170 -31.91 13.33 20.06
C ASN A 170 -31.36 14.66 19.55
N TYR A 171 -30.45 14.58 18.57
CA TYR A 171 -29.99 15.75 17.83
C TYR A 171 -30.83 15.89 16.57
N ILE A 172 -31.53 17.01 16.44
CA ILE A 172 -32.16 17.40 15.17
C ILE A 172 -31.03 17.96 14.30
N PHE A 173 -30.59 17.19 13.30
CA PHE A 173 -29.68 17.69 12.29
C PHE A 173 -30.43 18.70 11.43
N ARG A 174 -30.21 19.99 11.69
CA ARG A 174 -30.73 21.06 10.85
C ARG A 174 -29.85 21.13 9.62
N LEU A 175 -30.18 20.33 8.61
CA LEU A 175 -29.62 20.51 7.27
C LEU A 175 -30.18 21.83 6.75
N GLU A 176 -29.32 22.84 6.60
CA GLU A 176 -29.75 24.04 5.87
C GLU A 176 -30.01 23.64 4.41
N PRO A 177 -31.19 23.95 3.86
CA PRO A 177 -31.58 23.49 2.53
C PRO A 177 -30.78 24.22 1.44
N PRO A 178 -30.63 23.57 0.26
CA PRO A 178 -31.54 23.97 -0.82
C PRO A 178 -32.26 22.83 -1.55
N PHE A 179 -32.56 21.65 -0.98
CA PHE A 179 -33.38 20.67 -1.74
C PHE A 179 -34.42 19.92 -0.89
N HIS A 180 -35.60 19.71 -1.51
CA HIS A 180 -36.87 19.30 -0.90
C HIS A 180 -36.76 18.17 0.14
N THR A 181 -37.43 18.39 1.27
CA THR A 181 -37.41 17.52 2.44
C THR A 181 -38.27 16.27 2.24
N THR A 182 -37.65 15.10 2.15
CA THR A 182 -38.29 13.85 2.58
C THR A 182 -37.96 13.66 4.06
N LYS A 183 -38.97 13.66 4.93
CA LYS A 183 -38.81 13.35 6.36
C LYS A 183 -38.38 11.89 6.49
N ILE A 184 -37.11 11.63 6.80
CA ILE A 184 -36.64 10.31 7.21
C ILE A 184 -36.59 10.28 8.73
N SER A 185 -37.65 9.75 9.33
CA SER A 185 -37.64 9.35 10.74
C SER A 185 -37.01 7.96 10.82
N LEU A 186 -35.77 7.87 11.31
CA LEU A 186 -35.15 6.59 11.66
C LEU A 186 -35.79 6.10 12.97
N THR A 187 -36.83 5.27 12.87
CA THR A 187 -37.31 4.49 14.00
C THR A 187 -36.30 3.38 14.28
N LYS A 188 -35.76 3.38 15.50
CA LYS A 188 -34.89 2.32 16.00
C LYS A 188 -35.73 1.05 16.14
N ASN A 189 -35.56 0.08 15.23
CA ASN A 189 -35.62 -1.36 15.50
C ASN A 189 -35.35 -2.17 14.22
N SER A 190 -34.65 -3.29 14.39
CA SER A 190 -34.41 -4.39 13.43
C SER A 190 -33.06 -4.38 12.69
N SER A 191 -32.09 -5.07 13.31
CA SER A 191 -31.21 -6.16 12.82
C SER A 191 -30.81 -6.34 11.35
N TYR A 192 -31.10 -5.45 10.41
CA TYR A 192 -30.70 -5.59 9.01
C TYR A 192 -30.40 -4.22 8.40
N VAL A 193 -29.12 -3.82 8.37
CA VAL A 193 -28.70 -2.60 7.66
C VAL A 193 -27.76 -2.98 6.52
N TYR A 194 -28.32 -3.65 5.50
CA TYR A 194 -27.93 -3.63 4.09
C TYR A 194 -29.12 -4.26 3.34
N PRO A 195 -30.06 -3.48 2.76
CA PRO A 195 -29.89 -3.00 1.38
C PRO A 195 -30.77 -1.76 1.04
N VAL A 196 -30.27 -0.53 1.20
CA VAL A 196 -30.92 0.67 0.59
C VAL A 196 -29.94 1.46 -0.29
N PHE A 197 -28.66 1.10 -0.29
CA PHE A 197 -27.65 1.75 -1.13
C PHE A 197 -27.60 1.24 -2.58
N ILE A 198 -28.26 0.12 -2.91
CA ILE A 198 -28.21 -0.46 -4.26
C ILE A 198 -29.33 0.07 -5.16
N SER A 199 -30.47 0.50 -4.61
CA SER A 199 -31.60 1.00 -5.41
C SER A 199 -31.45 2.46 -5.87
N GLN A 200 -30.57 3.26 -5.26
CA GLN A 200 -30.36 4.66 -5.67
C GLN A 200 -29.24 4.90 -6.69
N LEU A 201 -28.39 3.90 -6.97
CA LEU A 201 -27.34 4.03 -7.99
C LEU A 201 -27.81 3.72 -9.41
N GLN A 202 -29.05 3.22 -9.58
CA GLN A 202 -29.61 2.88 -10.89
C GLN A 202 -30.42 4.03 -11.53
N ALA A 203 -30.66 5.13 -10.80
CA ALA A 203 -31.42 6.29 -11.27
C ALA A 203 -30.57 7.48 -11.75
N LEU A 204 -29.24 7.31 -11.83
CA LEU A 204 -28.30 8.40 -12.17
C LEU A 204 -27.41 8.11 -13.40
N ILE A 205 -27.80 7.12 -14.22
CA ILE A 205 -27.16 6.79 -15.52
C ILE A 205 -28.22 6.61 -16.63
N LEU A 206 -29.19 7.52 -16.71
CA LEU A 206 -29.92 7.81 -17.95
C LEU A 206 -29.90 9.32 -18.17
#